data_AF-A0A954UBR1-F1
#
_entry.id   AF-A0A954UBR1-F1
#
_cell.length_a   1.000
_cell.length_b   1.000
_cell.length_c   1.000
_cell.angle_alpha   90.00
_cell.angle_beta   90.00
_cell.angle_gamma   90.00
#
_symmetry.space_group_name_H-M   'P 1'
#
loop_
_entity.id
_entity.type
_entity.pdbx_description
1 polymer ?
#
loop_
_entity_poly.entity_id
_entity_poly.type
_entity_poly.pdbx_seq_one_letter_code
_entity_poly.pdbx_strand_id
1 'polypeptide(L)'
;KDEMFAKMGWTADQMFKVGVVEVAVAVLFLIPQTAFVGAILLTGYLGGAVAAHVRINEPFFFPLIMGVIAWVALGLRDGRVFGLLNAKRP
;
A
#
# COMPACT_ATOMS: atom_id res chain seq x y z
N LYS A 1 -17.23 1.03 15.76
CA LYS A 1 -15.77 0.94 15.46
C LYS A 1 -15.14 -0.19 16.27
N ASP A 2 -15.44 -0.28 17.56
CA ASP A 2 -14.92 -1.34 18.43
C ASP A 2 -15.34 -2.75 17.99
N GLU A 3 -16.58 -2.94 17.54
CA GLU A 3 -17.04 -4.22 16.99
C GLU A 3 -16.30 -4.64 15.70
N MET A 4 -15.89 -3.68 14.87
CA MET A 4 -15.20 -3.96 13.60
C MET A 4 -13.74 -4.38 13.83
N PHE A 5 -13.07 -3.73 14.77
CA PHE A 5 -11.69 -4.05 15.14
C PHE A 5 -11.62 -5.33 15.97
N ALA A 6 -12.60 -5.56 16.84
CA ALA A 6 -12.75 -6.82 17.58
C ALA A 6 -12.91 -8.02 16.64
N LYS A 7 -13.59 -7.85 15.50
CA LYS A 7 -13.75 -8.92 14.48
C LYS A 7 -12.41 -9.34 13.85
N MET A 8 -11.41 -8.44 13.81
CA MET A 8 -10.04 -8.72 13.35
C MET A 8 -9.12 -9.17 14.51
N GLY A 9 -9.60 -9.13 15.75
CA GLY A 9 -8.80 -9.42 16.94
C GLY A 9 -7.76 -8.35 17.25
N TRP A 10 -7.94 -7.10 16.77
CA TRP A 10 -7.03 -5.99 17.02
C TRP A 10 -7.65 -4.97 17.97
N THR A 11 -6.82 -4.39 18.83
CA THR A 11 -7.21 -3.28 19.71
C THR A 11 -7.28 -1.97 18.93
N ALA A 12 -7.99 -0.98 19.47
CA ALA A 12 -8.04 0.36 18.89
C ALA A 12 -6.65 1.01 18.76
N ASP A 13 -5.73 0.76 19.71
CA ASP A 13 -4.34 1.24 19.66
C ASP A 13 -3.53 0.59 18.52
N GLN A 14 -3.72 -0.71 18.28
CA GLN A 14 -3.08 -1.40 17.15
C GLN A 14 -3.57 -0.82 15.81
N MET A 15 -4.89 -0.63 15.66
CA MET A 15 -5.48 -0.01 14.48
C MET A 15 -5.02 1.42 14.28
N PHE A 16 -4.88 2.19 15.36
CA PHE A 16 -4.36 3.55 15.30
C PHE A 16 -2.92 3.58 14.75
N LYS A 17 -2.04 2.71 15.26
CA LYS A 17 -0.66 2.59 14.76
C LYS A 17 -0.61 2.21 13.28
N VAL A 18 -1.46 1.27 12.85
CA VAL A 18 -1.57 0.89 11.42
C VAL A 18 -2.01 2.08 10.57
N GLY A 19 -2.99 2.87 11.02
CA GLY A 19 -3.45 4.08 10.34
C GLY A 19 -2.38 5.18 10.26
N VAL A 20 -1.57 5.35 11.32
CA VAL A 20 -0.44 6.29 11.29
C VAL A 20 0.58 5.91 10.21
N VAL A 21 0.91 4.62 10.11
CA VAL A 21 1.82 4.13 9.05
C VAL A 21 1.21 4.34 7.66
N GLU A 22 -0.08 4.05 7.48
CA GLU A 22 -0.80 4.28 6.22
C GLU A 22 -0.69 5.73 5.77
N VAL A 23 -0.99 6.67 6.67
CA VAL A 23 -0.94 8.11 6.39
C VAL A 23 0.49 8.54 6.06
N ALA A 24 1.49 8.10 6.82
CA ALA A 24 2.88 8.45 6.57
C ALA A 24 3.34 7.99 5.17
N VAL A 25 3.03 6.75 4.81
CA VAL A 25 3.37 6.19 3.50
C VAL A 25 2.59 6.85 2.37
N ALA A 26 1.31 7.16 2.57
CA ALA A 26 0.49 7.90 1.60
C ALA A 26 1.04 9.31 1.35
N VAL A 27 1.46 10.03 2.40
CA VAL A 27 2.09 11.36 2.27
C VAL A 27 3.37 11.27 1.45
N LEU A 28 4.23 10.28 1.71
CA LEU A 28 5.45 10.04 0.93
C LEU A 28 5.13 9.74 -0.54
N PHE A 29 4.06 9.00 -0.82
CA PHE A 29 3.62 8.71 -2.19
C PHE A 29 3.06 9.95 -2.92
N LEU A 30 2.41 10.86 -2.20
CA LEU A 30 1.82 12.07 -2.77
C LEU A 30 2.88 13.13 -3.15
N ILE A 31 3.98 13.22 -2.41
CA ILE A 31 5.07 14.16 -2.70
C ILE A 31 5.88 13.63 -3.90
N PRO A 32 5.94 14.34 -5.06
CA PRO A 32 6.56 13.83 -6.28
C PRO A 32 8.03 13.40 -6.11
N GLN A 33 8.78 14.11 -5.27
CA GLN A 33 10.20 13.84 -5.01
C GLN A 33 10.42 12.54 -4.24
N THR A 34 9.45 12.08 -3.45
CA THR A 34 9.51 10.86 -2.65
C THR A 34 8.58 9.77 -3.16
N ALA A 35 7.84 10.02 -4.24
CA ALA A 35 6.75 9.15 -4.71
C ALA A 35 7.21 7.71 -5.01
N PHE A 36 8.43 7.54 -5.53
CA PHE A 36 9.02 6.22 -5.77
C PHE A 36 9.23 5.43 -4.47
N VAL A 37 9.82 6.07 -3.44
CA VAL A 37 9.98 5.47 -2.10
C VAL A 37 8.61 5.20 -1.48
N GLY A 38 7.68 6.15 -1.61
CA GLY A 38 6.30 6.00 -1.17
C GLY A 38 5.62 4.78 -1.79
N ALA A 39 5.79 4.53 -3.09
CA ALA A 39 5.21 3.37 -3.77
C ALA A 39 5.79 2.04 -3.28
N ILE A 40 7.10 1.98 -3.02
CA ILE A 40 7.75 0.80 -2.43
C ILE A 40 7.18 0.52 -1.03
N LEU A 41 7.13 1.55 -0.17
CA LEU A 41 6.58 1.42 1.18
C LEU A 41 5.10 1.02 1.16
N LEU A 42 4.32 1.60 0.23
CA LEU A 42 2.91 1.29 0.06
C LEU A 42 2.71 -0.17 -0.37
N THR A 43 3.60 -0.71 -1.19
CA THR A 43 3.60 -2.12 -1.58
C THR A 43 3.79 -3.03 -0.37
N GLY A 44 4.76 -2.71 0.50
CA GLY A 44 4.98 -3.44 1.75
C GLY A 44 3.78 -3.35 2.70
N TYR A 45 3.24 -2.15 2.87
CA TYR A 45 2.05 -1.91 3.70
C TYR A 45 0.83 -2.70 3.21
N LEU A 46 0.51 -2.60 1.91
CA LEU A 46 -0.64 -3.28 1.32
C LEU A 46 -0.43 -4.80 1.25
N GLY A 47 0.80 -5.30 1.11
CA GLY A 47 1.11 -6.72 1.25
C GLY A 47 0.79 -7.25 2.66
N GLY A 48 1.09 -6.48 3.70
CA GLY A 48 0.67 -6.77 5.07
C GLY A 48 -0.86 -6.79 5.23
N ALA A 49 -1.56 -5.83 4.61
CA ALA A 49 -3.01 -5.79 4.60
C ALA A 49 -3.62 -7.04 3.91
N VAL A 50 -3.09 -7.43 2.74
CA VAL A 50 -3.47 -8.69 2.06
C VAL A 50 -3.33 -9.87 3.00
N ALA A 51 -2.17 -10.02 3.67
CA ALA A 51 -1.94 -11.12 4.61
C ALA A 51 -2.93 -11.12 5.78
N ALA A 52 -3.27 -9.94 6.32
CA ALA A 52 -4.25 -9.79 7.39
C ALA A 52 -5.67 -10.20 6.95
N HIS A 53 -6.12 -9.78 5.76
CA HIS A 53 -7.41 -10.17 5.20
C HIS A 53 -7.50 -11.68 4.92
N VAL A 54 -6.45 -12.25 4.31
CA VAL A 54 -6.37 -13.71 4.04
C VAL A 54 -6.43 -14.51 5.35
N ARG A 55 -5.73 -14.07 6.40
CA ARG A 55 -5.71 -14.75 7.71
C ARG A 55 -7.11 -14.93 8.31
N ILE A 56 -8.02 -13.98 8.08
CA ILE A 56 -9.38 -14.00 8.62
C ILE A 56 -10.44 -14.44 7.60
N ASN A 57 -10.02 -14.96 6.43
CA ASN A 57 -10.88 -15.35 5.31
C ASN A 57 -11.78 -14.23 4.77
N GLU A 58 -11.34 -12.98 4.86
CA GLU A 58 -12.02 -11.83 4.28
C GLU A 58 -11.43 -11.49 2.88
N PRO A 59 -12.17 -10.76 2.04
CA PRO A 59 -11.69 -10.34 0.73
C PRO A 59 -10.36 -9.56 0.77
N PHE A 60 -9.34 -10.03 0.06
CA PHE A 60 -8.00 -9.42 0.02
C PHE A 60 -7.71 -8.63 -1.26
N PHE A 61 -8.61 -8.66 -2.25
CA PHE A 61 -8.37 -8.04 -3.56
C PHE A 61 -8.30 -6.51 -3.49
N PHE A 62 -8.94 -5.88 -2.49
CA PHE A 62 -8.96 -4.43 -2.36
C PHE A 62 -7.56 -3.83 -2.14
N PRO A 63 -6.77 -4.23 -1.11
CA PRO A 63 -5.41 -3.73 -0.95
C PRO A 63 -4.49 -4.10 -2.14
N LEU A 64 -4.73 -5.25 -2.79
CA LEU A 64 -3.99 -5.63 -4.00
C LEU A 64 -4.23 -4.64 -5.15
N ILE A 65 -5.51 -4.34 -5.45
CA ILE A 65 -5.90 -3.38 -6.50
C ILE A 65 -5.35 -1.99 -6.20
N MET A 66 -5.40 -1.55 -4.94
CA MET A 66 -4.83 -0.26 -4.53
C MET A 66 -3.33 -0.18 -4.80
N GLY A 67 -2.60 -1.27 -4.58
CA GLY A 67 -1.17 -1.35 -4.88
C GLY A 67 -0.90 -1.21 -6.38
N VAL A 68 -1.68 -1.91 -7.21
CA VAL A 68 -1.61 -1.79 -8.67
C VAL A 68 -1.89 -0.35 -9.12
N ILE A 69 -2.96 0.27 -8.62
CA ILE A 69 -3.33 1.65 -8.94
C ILE A 69 -2.19 2.61 -8.57
N ALA A 70 -1.58 2.44 -7.40
CA ALA A 70 -0.48 3.31 -6.97
C ALA A 70 0.73 3.22 -7.90
N TRP A 71 1.14 2.02 -8.32
CA TRP A 71 2.24 1.84 -9.28
C TRP A 71 1.90 2.38 -10.67
N VAL A 72 0.68 2.17 -11.15
CA VAL A 72 0.22 2.75 -12.42
C VAL A 72 0.22 4.28 -12.34
N ALA A 73 -0.31 4.87 -11.27
CA ALA A 73 -0.31 6.31 -11.06
C ALA A 73 1.11 6.87 -11.00
N LEU A 74 2.05 6.17 -10.37
CA LEU A 74 3.46 6.56 -10.36
C LEU A 74 4.07 6.50 -11.77
N GLY A 75 3.84 5.42 -12.53
CA GLY A 75 4.33 5.30 -13.90
C GLY A 75 3.74 6.34 -14.86
N LEU A 76 2.47 6.73 -14.65
CA LEU A 76 1.84 7.84 -15.38
C LEU A 76 2.43 9.21 -14.99
N ARG A 77 2.84 9.40 -13.74
CA ARG A 77 3.51 10.62 -13.26
C ARG A 77 4.95 10.72 -13.74
N ASP A 78 5.64 9.60 -13.86
CA ASP A 78 7.05 9.52 -14.25
C ASP A 78 7.27 8.36 -15.22
N GLY A 79 7.35 8.69 -16.52
CA GLY A 79 7.56 7.71 -17.59
C GLY A 79 8.87 6.93 -17.48
N ARG A 80 9.84 7.40 -16.69
CA ARG A 80 11.09 6.65 -16.41
C ARG A 80 10.80 5.36 -15.65
N VAL A 81 9.74 5.32 -14.85
CA VAL A 81 9.33 4.14 -14.08
C VAL A 81 8.87 3.01 -15.01
N PHE A 82 8.10 3.31 -16.05
CA PHE A 82 7.81 2.32 -17.10
C PHE A 82 9.03 1.99 -17.96
N GLY A 83 9.95 2.95 -18.12
CA GLY A 83 11.26 2.71 -18.72
C GLY A 83 12.08 1.63 -18.01
N LEU A 84 11.96 1.50 -16.68
CA LEU A 84 12.63 0.44 -15.91
C LEU A 84 12.07 -0.96 -16.23
N LEU A 85 10.77 -1.07 -16.54
CA LEU A 85 10.15 -2.34 -16.93
C LEU A 85 10.56 -2.77 -18.34
N ASN A 86 10.73 -1.79 -19.24
CA ASN A 86 11.13 -2.00 -20.63
C ASN A 86 12.64 -1.90 -20.85
N ALA A 87 13.45 -1.76 -19.80
CA ALA A 87 14.90 -1.73 -19.90
C ALA A 87 15.41 -3.10 -20.36
N LYS A 88 15.52 -3.28 -21.68
CA LYS A 88 16.31 -4.38 -22.26
C LYS A 88 17.72 -4.25 -21.71
N ARG A 89 18.11 -5.19 -20.84
CA ARG A 89 19.51 -5.33 -20.45
C ARG A 89 20.30 -5.72 -21.71
N PRO A 90 21.52 -5.18 -21.90
CA PRO A 90 22.38 -5.53 -23.03
C PRO A 90 22.75 -7.02 -23.02
#